data_AF-A0ABD3LXG7-F1
#
_entry.id   AF-A0ABD3LXG7-F1
#
_cell.length_a   1.000
_cell.length_b   1.000
_cell.length_c   1.000
_cell.angle_alpha   90.00
_cell.angle_beta   90.00
_cell.angle_gamma   90.00
#
_symmetry.space_group_name_H-M   'P 1'
#
loop_
_entity.id
_entity.type
_entity.pdbx_description
1 polymer ?
#
loop_
_entity_poly.entity_id
_entity_poly.type
_entity_poly.pdbx_seq_one_letter_code
_entity_poly.pdbx_strand_id
1 'polypeptide(L)'
;MTATASDEELEKEISSMRVTQIRQELESYGISTKSFFEKSELVDALVTARKEGKVPIATSAAGGGEGASSMSGGSSSTSSSSSSAASGSGASNRQERLQQEIEKCNKLKIGELKKELESYGVSTKSYFEKSEFVRAVAEIRVDGPPKTTGTSASSSASSGRVREEPRDPSYRDVIVTKFPGNKALMEGKIIEVRSR
;
A
#
# COMPACT_ATOMS: atom_id res chain seq x y z
N MET A 1 -39.26 -38.08 -6.87
CA MET A 1 -39.03 -37.11 -5.80
C MET A 1 -37.57 -37.24 -5.34
N THR A 2 -36.63 -36.53 -5.97
CA THR A 2 -35.18 -36.61 -5.65
C THR A 2 -34.46 -35.26 -5.75
N ALA A 3 -35.19 -34.14 -5.92
CA ALA A 3 -34.59 -32.83 -6.20
C ALA A 3 -34.18 -32.02 -4.96
N THR A 4 -34.62 -32.39 -3.76
CA THR A 4 -34.37 -31.61 -2.53
C THR A 4 -32.98 -31.83 -1.93
N ALA A 5 -32.39 -33.03 -2.09
CA ALA A 5 -31.09 -33.33 -1.50
C ALA A 5 -29.95 -32.48 -2.09
N SER A 6 -30.01 -32.21 -3.39
CA SER A 6 -29.04 -31.36 -4.09
C SER A 6 -29.17 -29.87 -3.76
N ASP A 7 -30.35 -29.40 -3.35
CA ASP A 7 -30.59 -27.98 -3.02
C ASP A 7 -29.92 -27.61 -1.68
N GLU A 8 -30.11 -28.46 -0.67
CA GLU A 8 -29.51 -28.32 0.66
C GLU A 8 -27.97 -28.40 0.62
N GLU A 9 -27.42 -29.25 -0.25
CA GLU A 9 -25.97 -29.33 -0.46
C GLU A 9 -25.42 -28.06 -1.14
N LEU A 10 -26.14 -27.50 -2.11
CA LEU A 10 -25.78 -26.24 -2.77
C LEU A 10 -25.83 -25.07 -1.79
N GLU A 11 -26.87 -24.95 -0.96
CA GLU A 11 -26.97 -23.93 0.08
C GLU A 11 -25.82 -24.04 1.09
N LYS A 12 -25.49 -25.26 1.52
CA LYS A 12 -24.39 -25.49 2.46
C LYS A 12 -23.03 -25.19 1.84
N GLU A 13 -22.82 -25.58 0.59
CA GLU A 13 -21.61 -25.26 -0.17
C GLU A 13 -21.46 -23.74 -0.32
N ILE A 14 -22.50 -23.05 -0.79
CA ILE A 14 -22.48 -21.60 -1.01
C ILE A 14 -22.36 -20.84 0.32
N SER A 15 -23.04 -21.29 1.38
CA SER A 15 -22.93 -20.69 2.71
C SER A 15 -21.53 -20.86 3.30
N SER A 16 -20.78 -21.91 2.92
CA SER A 16 -19.37 -22.06 3.29
C SER A 16 -18.43 -21.11 2.54
N MET A 17 -18.84 -20.57 1.39
CA MET A 17 -18.03 -19.65 0.59
C MET A 17 -17.90 -18.27 1.25
N ARG A 18 -16.84 -17.55 0.86
CA ARG A 18 -16.66 -16.16 1.26
C ARG A 18 -17.68 -15.28 0.53
N VAL A 19 -18.22 -14.28 1.22
CA VAL A 19 -19.16 -13.30 0.64
C VAL A 19 -18.61 -12.66 -0.63
N THR A 20 -17.30 -12.42 -0.70
CA THR A 20 -16.63 -11.89 -1.90
C THR A 20 -16.71 -12.84 -3.09
N GLN A 21 -16.58 -14.15 -2.87
CA GLN A 21 -16.70 -15.16 -3.93
C GLN A 21 -18.15 -15.30 -4.40
N ILE A 22 -19.10 -15.29 -3.46
CA ILE A 22 -20.54 -15.34 -3.78
C ILE A 22 -20.92 -14.14 -4.66
N ARG A 23 -20.43 -12.93 -4.31
CA ARG A 23 -20.66 -11.73 -5.11
C ARG A 23 -20.06 -11.82 -6.50
N GLN A 24 -18.83 -12.32 -6.62
CA GLN A 24 -18.17 -12.50 -7.92
C GLN A 24 -18.94 -13.47 -8.83
N GLU A 25 -19.45 -14.58 -8.27
CA GLU A 25 -20.29 -15.50 -9.04
C GLU A 25 -21.59 -14.83 -9.49
N LEU A 26 -22.30 -14.15 -8.59
CA LEU A 26 -23.52 -13.40 -8.94
C LEU A 26 -23.28 -12.34 -10.02
N GLU A 27 -22.20 -11.57 -9.91
CA GLU A 27 -21.80 -10.61 -10.94
C GLU A 27 -21.47 -11.31 -12.27
N SER A 28 -20.87 -12.50 -12.24
CA SER A 28 -20.64 -13.30 -13.45
C SER A 28 -21.95 -13.75 -14.12
N TYR A 29 -23.00 -13.99 -13.33
CA TYR A 29 -24.35 -14.27 -13.82
C TYR A 29 -25.12 -12.99 -14.24
N GLY A 30 -24.50 -11.81 -14.15
CA GLY A 30 -25.14 -10.53 -14.47
C GLY A 30 -26.10 -10.02 -13.39
N ILE A 31 -26.05 -10.57 -12.18
CA ILE A 31 -26.90 -10.18 -11.06
C ILE A 31 -26.16 -9.12 -10.23
N SER A 32 -26.72 -7.91 -10.18
CA SER A 32 -26.15 -6.81 -9.40
C SER A 32 -26.17 -7.14 -7.90
N THR A 33 -25.00 -7.13 -7.26
CA THR A 33 -24.91 -7.44 -5.82
C THR A 33 -25.09 -6.22 -4.91
N LYS A 34 -25.42 -5.06 -5.48
CA LYS A 34 -25.48 -3.78 -4.75
C LYS A 34 -26.72 -3.65 -3.86
N SER A 35 -27.78 -4.41 -4.16
CA SER A 35 -29.02 -4.44 -3.36
C SER A 35 -28.99 -5.45 -2.22
N PHE A 36 -27.99 -6.35 -2.19
CA PHE A 36 -27.91 -7.37 -1.15
C PHE A 36 -27.04 -6.87 0.01
N PHE A 37 -27.66 -6.73 1.18
CA PHE A 37 -27.00 -6.26 2.40
C PHE A 37 -26.58 -7.42 3.31
N GLU A 38 -27.28 -8.55 3.22
CA GLU A 38 -27.04 -9.72 4.05
C GLU A 38 -26.41 -10.89 3.27
N LYS A 39 -25.72 -11.77 3.98
CA LYS A 39 -25.11 -12.97 3.38
C LYS A 39 -26.17 -13.99 2.95
N SER A 40 -27.24 -14.13 3.72
CA SER A 40 -28.41 -14.96 3.41
C SER A 40 -28.98 -14.62 2.03
N GLU A 41 -29.24 -13.33 1.77
CA GLU A 41 -29.79 -12.88 0.49
C GLU A 41 -28.86 -13.21 -0.70
N LEU A 42 -27.55 -13.11 -0.49
CA LEU A 42 -26.55 -13.47 -1.51
C LEU A 42 -26.51 -14.98 -1.77
N VAL A 43 -26.65 -15.79 -0.72
CA VAL A 43 -26.71 -17.26 -0.83
C VAL A 43 -27.95 -17.66 -1.62
N ASP A 44 -29.13 -17.15 -1.26
CA ASP A 44 -30.40 -17.44 -1.93
C ASP A 44 -30.37 -17.03 -3.40
N ALA A 45 -29.82 -15.84 -3.70
CA ALA A 45 -29.64 -15.36 -5.07
C ALA A 45 -28.72 -16.27 -5.90
N LEU A 46 -27.66 -16.82 -5.29
CA LEU A 46 -26.72 -17.69 -6.00
C LEU A 46 -27.29 -19.09 -6.20
N VAL A 47 -28.03 -19.61 -5.22
CA VAL A 47 -28.80 -20.86 -5.34
C VAL A 47 -29.81 -20.75 -6.48
N THR A 48 -30.58 -19.65 -6.53
CA THR A 48 -31.51 -19.40 -7.64
C THR A 48 -30.80 -19.25 -8.98
N ALA A 49 -29.69 -18.53 -9.06
CA ALA A 49 -28.91 -18.40 -10.30
C ALA A 49 -28.39 -19.75 -10.83
N ARG A 50 -27.90 -20.62 -9.93
CA ARG A 50 -27.46 -21.99 -10.29
C ARG A 50 -28.63 -22.87 -10.73
N LYS A 51 -29.79 -22.74 -10.07
CA LYS A 51 -31.03 -23.45 -10.45
C LYS A 51 -31.57 -23.00 -11.80
N GLU A 52 -31.45 -21.72 -12.12
CA GLU A 52 -31.87 -21.15 -13.40
C GLU A 52 -30.90 -21.47 -14.55
N GLY A 53 -29.75 -22.10 -14.26
CA GLY A 53 -28.78 -22.51 -15.29
C GLY A 53 -28.19 -21.34 -16.07
N LYS A 54 -28.19 -20.13 -15.49
CA LYS A 54 -27.60 -18.95 -16.12
C LYS A 54 -26.11 -19.20 -16.31
N VAL A 55 -25.63 -19.15 -17.54
CA VAL A 55 -24.20 -19.26 -17.84
C VAL A 55 -23.53 -17.91 -17.58
N PRO A 56 -22.28 -17.89 -17.07
CA PRO A 56 -21.58 -16.65 -16.81
C PRO A 56 -21.40 -15.85 -18.10
N ILE A 57 -21.82 -14.58 -18.08
CA ILE A 57 -21.72 -13.64 -19.20
C ILE A 57 -20.26 -13.16 -19.27
N ALA A 58 -19.35 -14.08 -19.60
CA ALA A 58 -18.04 -13.70 -20.09
C ALA A 58 -18.22 -13.30 -21.56
N THR A 59 -18.25 -11.99 -21.81
CA THR A 59 -17.96 -11.38 -23.12
C THR A 59 -18.90 -11.80 -24.27
N SER A 60 -20.07 -11.15 -24.40
CA SER A 60 -20.66 -10.80 -25.72
C SER A 60 -21.85 -9.84 -25.58
N ALA A 61 -21.69 -8.67 -26.22
CA ALA A 61 -22.72 -7.82 -26.84
C ALA A 61 -23.90 -7.24 -26.02
N ALA A 62 -23.80 -5.93 -25.76
CA ALA A 62 -24.71 -4.86 -26.23
C ALA A 62 -26.24 -4.90 -25.94
N GLY A 63 -26.69 -3.84 -25.23
CA GLY A 63 -27.98 -3.15 -25.39
C GLY A 63 -28.98 -3.36 -24.25
N GLY A 64 -29.59 -2.36 -23.61
CA GLY A 64 -29.59 -0.89 -23.70
C GLY A 64 -30.41 -0.33 -22.52
N GLY A 65 -29.97 0.75 -21.87
CA GLY A 65 -30.67 2.06 -21.89
C GLY A 65 -31.38 2.34 -20.55
N GLU A 66 -31.58 3.53 -19.98
CA GLU A 66 -31.20 4.94 -20.19
C GLU A 66 -31.42 5.66 -18.83
N GLY A 67 -30.67 6.74 -18.53
CA GLY A 67 -30.95 7.59 -17.35
C GLY A 67 -29.82 8.55 -16.96
N ALA A 68 -29.92 9.78 -17.46
CA ALA A 68 -29.10 11.00 -17.27
C ALA A 68 -28.56 11.26 -15.83
N SER A 69 -27.52 12.05 -15.55
CA SER A 69 -27.00 13.27 -16.20
C SER A 69 -25.56 13.60 -15.75
N SER A 70 -24.91 14.37 -16.62
CA SER A 70 -23.63 15.05 -16.58
C SER A 70 -23.33 15.93 -15.36
N MET A 71 -22.07 15.96 -14.91
CA MET A 71 -21.34 17.20 -14.55
C MET A 71 -19.84 17.02 -14.88
N SER A 72 -19.34 17.86 -15.79
CA SER A 72 -17.95 18.17 -16.15
C SER A 72 -17.10 18.64 -14.95
N GLY A 73 -15.76 18.59 -14.94
CA GLY A 73 -14.78 18.30 -15.98
C GLY A 73 -13.35 18.63 -15.51
N GLY A 74 -12.42 18.66 -16.47
CA GLY A 74 -11.11 19.31 -16.37
C GLY A 74 -10.00 18.44 -15.77
N SER A 75 -9.24 17.64 -16.52
CA SER A 75 -8.10 18.05 -17.38
C SER A 75 -6.87 18.55 -16.59
N SER A 76 -5.85 17.70 -16.44
CA SER A 76 -4.54 17.99 -17.05
C SER A 76 -3.61 16.78 -16.94
N SER A 77 -3.25 16.32 -18.12
CA SER A 77 -2.11 15.49 -18.46
C SER A 77 -0.81 15.98 -17.81
N THR A 78 -0.10 15.11 -17.12
CA THR A 78 1.36 14.99 -17.28
C THR A 78 1.75 13.52 -17.21
N SER A 79 1.95 12.95 -18.40
CA SER A 79 2.74 11.76 -18.60
C SER A 79 4.18 12.01 -18.14
N SER A 80 4.66 11.23 -17.19
CA SER A 80 6.05 10.79 -17.22
C SER A 80 6.12 9.34 -16.77
N SER A 81 6.42 8.54 -17.77
CA SER A 81 6.71 7.13 -17.73
C SER A 81 8.04 6.83 -17.03
N SER A 82 8.06 5.63 -16.45
CA SER A 82 9.19 4.70 -16.34
C SER A 82 10.36 5.05 -15.43
N SER A 83 10.41 4.34 -14.30
CA SER A 83 11.44 3.34 -13.92
C SER A 83 11.46 3.25 -12.37
N SER A 84 11.59 2.10 -11.72
CA SER A 84 12.30 0.88 -12.10
C SER A 84 11.86 -0.27 -11.18
N ALA A 85 11.71 -1.44 -11.79
CA ALA A 85 11.55 -2.72 -11.12
C ALA A 85 12.81 -3.14 -10.35
N ALA A 86 12.61 -3.59 -9.10
CA ALA A 86 13.32 -4.66 -8.37
C ALA A 86 12.75 -4.65 -6.93
N SER A 87 11.88 -5.56 -6.49
CA SER A 87 12.08 -7.01 -6.38
C SER A 87 10.74 -7.75 -6.47
N GLY A 88 10.36 -8.14 -7.69
CA GLY A 88 9.07 -8.76 -8.00
C GLY A 88 8.93 -10.26 -7.71
N SER A 89 9.88 -10.89 -7.00
CA SER A 89 9.80 -12.34 -6.71
C SER A 89 9.52 -12.65 -5.23
N GLY A 90 9.70 -11.68 -4.32
CA GLY A 90 9.36 -11.80 -2.90
C GLY A 90 8.07 -11.06 -2.51
N ALA A 91 7.55 -10.17 -3.36
CA ALA A 91 6.41 -9.33 -3.06
C ALA A 91 5.11 -10.11 -2.82
N SER A 92 4.88 -11.20 -3.56
CA SER A 92 3.73 -12.09 -3.37
C SER A 92 3.75 -12.79 -2.00
N ASN A 93 4.90 -13.38 -1.63
CA ASN A 93 5.10 -13.97 -0.30
C ASN A 93 5.08 -12.91 0.82
N ARG A 94 5.62 -11.72 0.57
CA ARG A 94 5.61 -10.59 1.51
C ARG A 94 4.19 -10.13 1.78
N GLN A 95 3.37 -9.96 0.75
CA GLN A 95 1.97 -9.56 0.86
C GLN A 95 1.16 -10.56 1.68
N GLU A 96 1.37 -11.85 1.44
CA GLU A 96 0.71 -12.93 2.18
C GLU A 96 1.11 -12.93 3.66
N ARG A 97 2.40 -12.79 3.97
CA ARG A 97 2.89 -12.63 5.37
C ARG A 97 2.31 -11.39 6.03
N LEU A 98 2.22 -10.29 5.30
CA LEU A 98 1.59 -9.05 5.76
C LEU A 98 0.13 -9.26 6.11
N GLN A 99 -0.64 -9.93 5.26
CA GLN A 99 -2.06 -10.21 5.52
C GLN A 99 -2.26 -11.14 6.72
N GLN A 100 -1.47 -12.21 6.84
CA GLN A 100 -1.52 -13.08 8.03
C GLN A 100 -1.22 -12.28 9.30
N GLU A 101 -0.27 -11.36 9.25
CA GLU A 101 0.08 -10.54 10.39
C GLU A 101 -0.99 -9.47 10.70
N ILE A 102 -1.61 -8.89 9.68
CA ILE A 102 -2.79 -8.00 9.80
C ILE A 102 -3.95 -8.73 10.48
N GLU A 103 -4.24 -9.96 10.10
CA GLU A 103 -5.30 -10.78 10.73
C GLU A 103 -4.99 -11.08 12.20
N LYS A 104 -3.73 -11.35 12.54
CA LYS A 104 -3.31 -11.51 13.94
C LYS A 104 -3.45 -10.21 14.73
N CYS A 105 -2.98 -9.09 14.18
CA CYS A 105 -3.04 -7.78 14.81
C CYS A 105 -4.50 -7.27 14.95
N ASN A 106 -5.41 -7.67 14.06
CA ASN A 106 -6.84 -7.35 14.18
C ASN A 106 -7.48 -7.94 15.44
N LYS A 107 -6.98 -9.09 15.93
CA LYS A 107 -7.44 -9.73 17.17
C LYS A 107 -6.94 -9.03 18.42
N LEU A 108 -5.85 -8.26 18.32
CA LEU A 108 -5.27 -7.51 19.42
C LEU A 108 -6.05 -6.22 19.70
N LYS A 109 -5.93 -5.71 20.92
CA LYS A 109 -6.53 -4.43 21.31
C LYS A 109 -5.65 -3.28 20.84
N ILE A 110 -6.29 -2.13 20.55
CA ILE A 110 -5.59 -0.91 20.14
C ILE A 110 -4.49 -0.53 21.15
N GLY A 111 -4.73 -0.73 22.45
CA GLY A 111 -3.73 -0.46 23.49
C GLY A 111 -2.45 -1.30 23.36
N GLU A 112 -2.54 -2.54 22.87
CA GLU A 112 -1.38 -3.41 22.64
C GLU A 112 -0.65 -3.02 21.35
N LEU A 113 -1.39 -2.73 20.29
CA LEU A 113 -0.85 -2.25 19.03
C LEU A 113 -0.06 -0.95 19.21
N LYS A 114 -0.57 -0.02 20.03
CA LYS A 114 0.12 1.24 20.36
C LYS A 114 1.42 1.00 21.11
N LYS A 115 1.42 0.08 22.09
CA LYS A 115 2.63 -0.29 22.85
C LYS A 115 3.71 -0.89 21.94
N GLU A 116 3.33 -1.73 20.97
CA GLU A 116 4.29 -2.25 20.01
C GLU A 116 4.85 -1.16 19.11
N LEU A 117 4.01 -0.32 18.51
CA LEU A 117 4.51 0.77 17.67
C LEU A 117 5.47 1.69 18.44
N GLU A 118 5.14 2.02 19.69
CA GLU A 118 5.99 2.83 20.56
C GLU A 118 7.30 2.12 20.91
N SER A 119 7.30 0.79 21.11
CA SER A 119 8.53 0.02 21.35
C SER A 119 9.45 0.00 20.11
N TYR A 120 8.85 0.04 18.92
CA TYR A 120 9.55 0.22 17.65
C TYR A 120 9.92 1.68 17.34
N GLY A 121 9.61 2.63 18.22
CA GLY A 121 9.92 4.05 18.06
C GLY A 121 9.00 4.79 17.09
N VAL A 122 7.85 4.20 16.71
CA VAL A 122 6.87 4.80 15.81
C VAL A 122 5.81 5.55 16.61
N SER A 123 5.56 6.80 16.24
CA SER A 123 4.59 7.64 16.93
C SER A 123 3.17 7.16 16.68
N THR A 124 2.42 6.92 17.75
CA THR A 124 1.02 6.46 17.67
C THR A 124 0.01 7.57 17.46
N LYS A 125 0.45 8.83 17.42
CA LYS A 125 -0.41 10.03 17.35
C LYS A 125 -0.96 10.33 15.96
N SER A 126 -0.29 9.83 14.91
CA SER A 126 -0.72 10.02 13.52
C SER A 126 -1.76 9.01 13.05
N TYR A 127 -2.01 7.96 13.83
CA TYR A 127 -2.96 6.91 13.47
C TYR A 127 -4.28 7.15 14.18
N PHE A 128 -5.36 7.24 13.41
CA PHE A 128 -6.70 7.56 13.93
C PHE A 128 -7.61 6.34 13.95
N GLU A 129 -7.38 5.39 13.05
CA GLU A 129 -8.20 4.19 12.91
C GLU A 129 -7.46 2.93 13.36
N LYS A 130 -8.22 1.95 13.85
CA LYS A 130 -7.67 0.64 14.25
C LYS A 130 -6.96 -0.06 13.09
N SER A 131 -7.49 0.06 11.88
CA SER A 131 -6.93 -0.43 10.62
C SER A 131 -5.50 0.06 10.40
N GLU A 132 -5.22 1.33 10.67
CA GLU A 132 -3.89 1.92 10.49
C GLU A 132 -2.88 1.38 11.50
N PHE A 133 -3.29 1.23 12.77
CA PHE A 133 -2.48 0.60 13.80
C PHE A 133 -2.10 -0.84 13.43
N VAL A 134 -3.08 -1.62 12.97
CA VAL A 134 -2.90 -3.01 12.56
C VAL A 134 -1.92 -3.12 11.38
N ARG A 135 -2.11 -2.26 10.37
CA ARG A 135 -1.24 -2.24 9.19
C ARG A 135 0.19 -1.83 9.53
N ALA A 136 0.37 -0.79 10.34
CA ALA A 136 1.69 -0.32 10.73
C ALA A 136 2.47 -1.39 11.53
N VAL A 137 1.82 -2.07 12.49
CA VAL A 137 2.46 -3.16 13.25
C VAL A 137 2.84 -4.31 12.33
N ALA A 138 1.94 -4.72 11.43
CA ALA A 138 2.19 -5.79 10.48
C ALA A 138 3.34 -5.45 9.51
N GLU A 139 3.40 -4.21 9.02
CA GLU A 139 4.49 -3.72 8.18
C GLU A 139 5.82 -3.75 8.93
N ILE A 140 5.87 -3.30 10.20
CA ILE A 140 7.08 -3.37 11.00
C ILE A 140 7.53 -4.82 11.25
N ARG A 141 6.61 -5.76 11.46
CA ARG A 141 6.96 -7.18 11.65
C ARG A 141 7.50 -7.84 10.37
N VAL A 142 7.04 -7.39 9.20
CA VAL A 142 7.42 -7.99 7.91
C VAL A 142 8.63 -7.29 7.26
N ASP A 143 8.71 -5.96 7.37
CA ASP A 143 9.74 -5.12 6.73
C ASP A 143 10.78 -4.57 7.72
N GLY A 144 10.50 -4.64 9.03
CA GLY A 144 11.31 -4.02 10.08
C GLY A 144 10.90 -2.59 10.40
N PRO A 145 11.29 -2.06 11.57
CA PRO A 145 10.93 -0.70 11.97
C PRO A 145 11.60 0.34 11.06
N PRO A 146 10.89 1.42 10.67
CA PRO A 146 11.50 2.52 9.96
C PRO A 146 12.58 3.13 10.84
N LYS A 147 13.82 3.22 10.34
CA LYS A 147 14.93 3.81 11.09
C LYS A 147 14.60 5.27 11.40
N THR A 148 14.22 5.54 12.64
CA THR A 148 13.91 6.87 13.13
C THR A 148 15.22 7.63 13.39
N THR A 149 15.80 8.22 12.34
CA THR A 149 16.73 9.33 12.51
C THR A 149 15.91 10.58 12.81
N GLY A 150 16.11 11.20 13.98
CA GLY A 150 15.42 12.43 14.37
C GLY A 150 15.50 13.52 13.29
N THR A 151 14.37 14.19 13.08
CA THR A 151 14.20 15.48 12.40
C THR A 151 15.19 15.84 11.29
N SER A 152 14.78 15.69 10.03
CA SER A 152 14.99 16.68 8.97
C SER A 152 14.02 16.43 7.81
N ALA A 153 13.24 17.44 7.48
CA ALA A 153 12.55 17.53 6.20
C ALA A 153 13.58 17.73 5.07
N SER A 154 13.25 17.22 3.88
CA SER A 154 13.76 17.71 2.58
C SER A 154 15.27 17.65 2.31
N SER A 155 15.68 16.62 1.56
CA SER A 155 16.38 16.78 0.27
C SER A 155 16.44 15.41 -0.40
N SER A 156 15.88 15.17 -1.59
CA SER A 156 16.45 15.61 -2.87
C SER A 156 17.98 15.47 -2.91
N ALA A 157 18.46 14.23 -2.90
CA ALA A 157 19.74 13.86 -3.50
C ALA A 157 19.52 12.48 -4.12
N SER A 158 19.08 12.44 -5.39
CA SER A 158 19.97 12.01 -6.46
C SER A 158 20.91 10.90 -5.98
N SER A 159 20.54 9.64 -6.25
CA SER A 159 21.51 8.55 -6.41
C SER A 159 22.39 8.86 -7.63
N GLY A 160 23.19 9.93 -7.53
CA GLY A 160 24.48 9.98 -8.17
C GLY A 160 25.27 8.84 -7.55
N ARG A 161 25.59 7.84 -8.37
CA ARG A 161 26.63 6.86 -8.08
C ARG A 161 27.91 7.62 -7.74
N VAL A 162 28.11 7.98 -6.47
CA VAL A 162 29.45 8.16 -5.94
C VAL A 162 29.92 6.75 -5.70
N ARG A 163 30.62 6.21 -6.71
CA ARG A 163 31.62 5.16 -6.52
C ARG A 163 32.35 5.51 -5.22
N GLU A 164 32.09 4.78 -4.14
CA GLU A 164 32.92 4.86 -2.95
C GLU A 164 34.31 4.43 -3.41
N GLU A 165 35.13 5.43 -3.75
CA GLU A 165 36.58 5.26 -3.69
C GLU A 165 36.88 4.76 -2.28
N PRO A 166 37.57 3.61 -2.14
CA PRO A 166 37.92 3.05 -0.86
C PRO A 166 38.54 4.13 0.01
N ARG A 167 38.02 4.31 1.22
CA ARG A 167 38.49 5.33 2.17
C ARG A 167 40.01 5.25 2.29
N ASP A 168 40.71 6.21 1.67
CA ASP A 168 42.17 6.20 1.66
C ASP A 168 42.68 6.35 3.10
N PRO A 169 43.44 5.38 3.63
CA PRO A 169 44.00 5.44 4.98
C PRO A 169 44.97 6.61 5.19
N SER A 170 45.38 7.34 4.14
CA SER A 170 46.06 8.63 4.27
C SER A 170 45.20 9.70 4.98
N TYR A 171 43.87 9.54 5.02
CA TYR A 171 42.94 10.42 5.73
C TYR A 171 42.84 10.19 7.25
N ARG A 172 43.73 9.39 7.86
CA ARG A 172 43.70 9.19 9.32
C ARG A 172 44.19 10.40 10.12
N ASP A 173 45.09 11.18 9.56
CA ASP A 173 45.76 12.29 10.26
C ASP A 173 45.25 13.67 9.85
N VAL A 174 43.96 13.77 9.53
CA VAL A 174 43.34 15.08 9.27
C VAL A 174 42.82 15.67 10.57
N ILE A 175 43.58 16.58 11.15
CA ILE A 175 43.16 17.36 12.32
C ILE A 175 42.20 18.44 11.84
N VAL A 176 40.90 18.21 12.04
CA VAL A 176 39.87 19.20 11.70
C VAL A 176 39.92 20.32 12.74
N THR A 177 40.60 21.40 12.41
CA THR A 177 40.65 22.59 13.26
C THR A 177 39.45 23.46 12.90
N LYS A 178 38.57 23.71 13.88
CA LYS A 178 37.39 24.57 13.72
C LYS A 178 37.87 25.96 13.29
N PHE A 179 37.61 26.33 12.03
CA PHE A 179 37.94 27.65 11.50
C PHE A 179 37.21 28.71 12.34
N PRO A 180 37.91 29.53 13.15
CA PRO A 180 37.26 30.65 13.81
C PRO A 180 36.92 31.62 12.70
N GLY A 181 35.63 31.83 12.45
CA GLY A 181 35.11 32.73 11.42
C GLY A 181 35.41 34.21 11.72
N ASN A 182 36.67 34.56 11.93
CA ASN A 182 37.14 35.93 11.91
C ASN A 182 36.98 36.42 10.48
N LYS A 183 35.97 37.27 10.27
CA LYS A 183 35.64 37.92 8.98
C LYS A 183 36.84 38.59 8.30
N ALA A 184 37.92 38.87 9.03
CA ALA A 184 39.13 39.49 8.52
C ALA A 184 39.88 38.69 7.44
N LEU A 185 39.68 37.38 7.30
CA LEU A 185 40.36 36.59 6.26
C LEU A 185 39.60 36.51 4.93
N MET A 186 38.31 36.87 4.90
CA MET A 186 37.47 36.87 3.70
C MET A 186 37.42 38.25 3.01
N GLU A 187 37.83 39.32 3.69
CA GLU A 187 38.20 40.58 3.05
C GLU A 187 39.63 40.45 2.52
N GLY A 188 39.76 39.82 1.35
CA GLY A 188 41.00 39.79 0.61
C GLY A 188 41.53 41.22 0.42
N LYS A 189 42.68 41.51 1.02
CA LYS A 189 43.52 42.63 0.57
C LYS A 189 43.82 42.39 -0.91
N ILE A 190 43.28 43.27 -1.75
CA ILE A 190 43.59 43.35 -3.17
C ILE A 190 45.11 43.50 -3.29
N ILE A 191 45.78 42.49 -3.85
CA ILE A 191 47.20 42.59 -4.20
C ILE A 191 47.27 43.46 -5.45
N GLU A 192 47.66 44.72 -5.28
CA GLU A 192 47.91 45.62 -6.40
C GLU A 192 49.24 45.23 -7.06
N VAL A 193 49.17 44.54 -8.21
CA VAL A 193 50.34 44.18 -9.00
C VAL A 193 50.78 45.40 -9.80
N ARG A 194 51.72 46.18 -9.26
CA ARG A 194 52.38 47.28 -9.99
C ARG A 194 53.41 46.70 -10.96
N SER A 195 53.07 46.66 -12.25
CA SER A 195 54.04 46.37 -13.31
C SER A 195 55.08 47.49 -13.37
N ARG A 196 56.36 47.11 -13.45
CA ARG A 196 57.49 48.01 -13.67
C ARG A 196 57.67 48.28 -15.15
#